data_AF-A0A522I9B6-F1
#
_entry.id   AF-A0A522I9B6-F1
#
_cell.length_a   1.000
_cell.length_b   1.000
_cell.length_c   1.000
_cell.angle_alpha   90.00
_cell.angle_beta   90.00
_cell.angle_gamma   90.00
#
_symmetry.space_group_name_H-M   'P 1'
#
loop_
_entity.id
_entity.type
_entity.pdbx_description
1 polymer ?
#
loop_
_entity_poly.entity_id
_entity_poly.type
_entity_poly.pdbx_seq_one_letter_code
_entity_poly.pdbx_strand_id
1 'polypeptide(L)'
;MNKIYRSIWNEALGAWVAGSEIDAVRGKSAGAVNKKAIAAAVSLAALFVSSPAMGQYSAGGGNATGANSIGIGTNASAGGAYGVAVGNNSTASNAGTVGLGSGASSGGVGSVALGNDTRAAGDSSVAIGGGNNTGTGGASAQGVNGVAIGRNALTDSTTTGGVAIGYGATATAGGLNGAIAIGTSAVASNASAAVFGPNATASGASSSALGNKATASGASSVALGNWALANGSTTTALGPNATASVTGSVALGQAATTVGTATSATAGIGVYSSATIGNLTFGNFAGSSGAAGVVSIGGTGTEKRLQFVAAGLVTPTSTDAINGSQLYSVASTTASSIASLSTSDSTALSSLSTGLSTADSSITSLSTSTSTNASSLSTGLSSTNSSLTSLSTSTSTNASSLSTGLSTATSSITSLSTSTSTGISSLSTGLSSTTSTVTSLSTSTSTGLSTATSSITSLSTSTSTGISSLSTGLSSTTSTVTSLSTSTSTGLSTATSSITSLSTSTSTGISSLST
;
A
#
# COMPACT_ATOMS: atom_id res chain seq x y z
N MET A 1 -22.02 -117.42 -95.38
CA MET A 1 -22.30 -117.01 -93.99
C MET A 1 -23.07 -115.70 -94.04
N ASN A 2 -24.40 -115.76 -93.91
CA ASN A 2 -25.27 -114.58 -94.05
C ASN A 2 -25.49 -113.93 -92.68
N LYS A 3 -25.28 -112.61 -92.58
CA LYS A 3 -25.49 -111.80 -91.37
C LYS A 3 -26.98 -111.45 -91.24
N ILE A 4 -27.58 -111.68 -90.07
CA ILE A 4 -29.03 -111.50 -89.79
C ILE A 4 -29.23 -110.44 -88.69
N TYR A 5 -28.86 -109.19 -88.95
CA TYR A 5 -29.15 -108.07 -88.03
C TYR A 5 -29.16 -106.72 -88.76
N ARG A 6 -30.03 -105.79 -88.31
CA ARG A 6 -30.03 -104.38 -88.74
C ARG A 6 -29.67 -103.44 -87.58
N SER A 7 -28.97 -102.36 -87.90
CA SER A 7 -28.68 -101.28 -86.96
C SER A 7 -29.89 -100.37 -86.85
N ILE A 8 -30.38 -100.15 -85.63
CA ILE A 8 -31.52 -99.27 -85.33
C ILE A 8 -31.10 -98.27 -84.25
N TRP A 9 -31.54 -97.02 -84.38
CA TRP A 9 -31.29 -95.99 -83.37
C TRP A 9 -32.24 -96.21 -82.19
N ASN A 10 -31.70 -96.41 -80.99
CA ASN A 10 -32.49 -96.55 -79.78
C ASN A 10 -32.50 -95.22 -79.02
N GLU A 11 -33.61 -94.50 -79.09
CA GLU A 11 -33.78 -93.18 -78.45
C GLU A 11 -33.72 -93.24 -76.91
N ALA A 12 -33.99 -94.38 -76.29
CA ALA A 12 -33.90 -94.52 -74.83
C ALA A 12 -32.45 -94.64 -74.32
N LEU A 13 -31.52 -95.11 -75.17
CA LEU A 13 -30.11 -95.28 -74.83
C LEU A 13 -29.19 -94.27 -75.55
N GLY A 14 -29.72 -93.47 -76.49
CA GLY A 14 -28.95 -92.49 -77.25
C GLY A 14 -27.84 -93.08 -78.12
N ALA A 15 -28.00 -94.34 -78.57
CA ALA A 15 -26.99 -95.06 -79.35
C ALA A 15 -27.61 -95.98 -80.42
N TRP A 16 -26.83 -96.32 -81.45
CA TRP A 16 -27.19 -97.33 -82.44
C TRP A 16 -26.98 -98.73 -81.86
N VAL A 17 -28.00 -99.58 -81.92
CA VAL A 17 -27.97 -100.95 -81.38
C VAL A 17 -28.36 -101.95 -82.48
N ALA A 18 -27.77 -103.15 -82.46
CA ALA A 18 -28.10 -104.20 -83.43
C ALA A 18 -29.35 -104.98 -82.97
N GLY A 19 -30.41 -104.96 -83.77
CA GLY A 19 -31.64 -105.74 -83.52
C GLY A 19 -31.79 -106.90 -84.48
N SER A 20 -32.25 -108.04 -83.97
CA SER A 20 -32.54 -109.25 -84.75
C SER A 20 -33.85 -109.10 -85.55
N GLU A 21 -33.90 -109.60 -86.79
CA GLU A 21 -35.02 -109.41 -87.73
C GLU A 21 -36.29 -110.24 -87.42
N ILE A 22 -36.38 -110.91 -86.26
CA ILE A 22 -37.39 -111.96 -86.01
C ILE A 22 -38.52 -111.54 -85.04
N ASP A 23 -38.52 -110.31 -84.48
CA ASP A 23 -39.64 -109.84 -83.64
C ASP A 23 -40.66 -109.01 -84.44
N ALA A 24 -41.87 -109.56 -84.61
CA ALA A 24 -43.02 -108.92 -85.24
C ALA A 24 -44.34 -109.37 -84.59
N VAL A 25 -45.19 -108.43 -84.13
CA VAL A 25 -46.62 -108.65 -83.81
C VAL A 25 -47.37 -107.31 -84.07
N ARG A 26 -48.11 -107.14 -85.17
CA ARG A 26 -49.56 -107.41 -85.42
C ARG A 26 -50.50 -106.65 -84.44
N GLY A 27 -51.58 -105.94 -84.82
CA GLY A 27 -52.22 -105.59 -86.09
C GLY A 27 -53.66 -105.06 -85.86
N LYS A 28 -54.17 -104.20 -86.77
CA LYS A 28 -55.59 -103.88 -87.20
C LYS A 28 -56.67 -103.59 -86.12
N SER A 29 -57.67 -102.71 -86.29
CA SER A 29 -58.45 -102.27 -87.46
C SER A 29 -59.18 -100.93 -87.19
N ALA A 30 -59.62 -100.26 -88.26
CA ALA A 30 -60.48 -99.07 -88.24
C ALA A 30 -61.96 -99.45 -88.30
N GLY A 31 -62.82 -98.67 -87.63
CA GLY A 31 -64.28 -98.76 -87.76
C GLY A 31 -64.97 -97.64 -86.96
N ALA A 32 -65.52 -96.65 -87.67
CA ALA A 32 -66.31 -95.57 -87.10
C ALA A 32 -67.75 -96.05 -86.76
N VAL A 33 -68.37 -95.49 -85.72
CA VAL A 33 -69.70 -94.82 -85.70
C VAL A 33 -70.14 -94.52 -84.24
N ASN A 34 -70.15 -93.24 -83.90
CA ASN A 34 -71.21 -92.46 -83.22
C ASN A 34 -72.28 -93.16 -82.33
N LYS A 35 -72.32 -92.82 -81.02
CA LYS A 35 -73.40 -92.04 -80.32
C LYS A 35 -73.39 -92.21 -78.78
N LYS A 36 -73.29 -91.07 -78.10
CA LYS A 36 -73.94 -90.69 -76.81
C LYS A 36 -73.62 -91.45 -75.49
N ALA A 37 -72.89 -90.72 -74.65
CA ALA A 37 -73.26 -90.30 -73.28
C ALA A 37 -72.79 -91.11 -72.05
N ILE A 38 -72.44 -90.32 -71.01
CA ILE A 38 -72.32 -90.64 -69.56
C ILE A 38 -70.95 -91.20 -69.14
N ALA A 39 -69.98 -90.36 -68.74
CA ALA A 39 -69.74 -89.74 -67.42
C ALA A 39 -68.87 -90.58 -66.45
N ALA A 40 -67.92 -89.86 -65.80
CA ALA A 40 -67.22 -90.13 -64.53
C ALA A 40 -65.73 -90.56 -64.55
N ALA A 41 -64.96 -89.87 -63.70
CA ALA A 41 -63.61 -90.09 -63.17
C ALA A 41 -62.43 -89.81 -64.13
N VAL A 42 -61.83 -88.60 -64.09
CA VAL A 42 -60.78 -88.18 -63.15
C VAL A 42 -59.63 -89.19 -63.09
N SER A 43 -58.49 -88.86 -63.72
CA SER A 43 -57.15 -88.90 -63.10
C SER A 43 -56.06 -88.59 -64.13
N LEU A 44 -55.29 -87.53 -63.84
CA LEU A 44 -53.85 -87.45 -64.06
C LEU A 44 -53.34 -87.34 -65.52
N ALA A 45 -53.52 -86.17 -66.12
CA ALA A 45 -52.61 -85.68 -67.16
C ALA A 45 -51.68 -84.62 -66.54
N ALA A 46 -50.61 -85.10 -65.91
CA ALA A 46 -49.47 -84.28 -65.54
C ALA A 46 -48.23 -84.82 -66.26
N LEU A 47 -47.37 -83.89 -66.66
CA LEU A 47 -46.05 -84.06 -67.29
C LEU A 47 -46.09 -84.45 -68.77
N PHE A 48 -46.08 -83.44 -69.63
CA PHE A 48 -45.00 -83.21 -70.60
C PHE A 48 -45.22 -81.83 -71.24
N VAL A 49 -44.51 -80.80 -70.76
CA VAL A 49 -44.21 -79.63 -71.58
C VAL A 49 -42.73 -79.28 -71.40
N SER A 50 -42.04 -79.47 -72.52
CA SER A 50 -40.73 -78.99 -72.96
C SER A 50 -40.19 -77.72 -72.30
N SER A 51 -38.89 -77.75 -71.99
CA SER A 51 -38.04 -76.57 -71.88
C SER A 51 -37.97 -75.82 -73.21
N PRO A 52 -38.17 -74.48 -73.22
CA PRO A 52 -37.61 -73.66 -74.26
C PRO A 52 -36.50 -72.79 -73.67
N ALA A 53 -35.34 -72.80 -74.31
CA ALA A 53 -34.39 -71.71 -74.19
C ALA A 53 -35.05 -70.47 -74.82
N MET A 54 -35.67 -69.64 -73.99
CA MET A 54 -36.21 -68.32 -74.32
C MET A 54 -35.70 -67.35 -73.26
N GLY A 55 -35.36 -66.12 -73.64
CA GLY A 55 -34.87 -65.10 -72.70
C GLY A 55 -35.74 -65.06 -71.44
N GLN A 56 -35.12 -65.21 -70.26
CA GLN A 56 -35.78 -65.26 -68.96
C GLN A 56 -36.40 -63.90 -68.60
N TYR A 57 -37.54 -63.55 -69.19
CA TYR A 57 -38.48 -62.54 -68.67
C TYR A 57 -39.89 -62.91 -69.13
N SER A 58 -40.36 -64.09 -68.71
CA SER A 58 -41.78 -64.46 -68.73
C SER A 58 -42.33 -64.22 -67.32
N ALA A 59 -43.49 -63.57 -67.18
CA ALA A 59 -44.13 -63.30 -65.90
C ALA A 59 -44.40 -64.62 -65.15
N GLY A 60 -43.42 -65.05 -64.34
CA GLY A 60 -43.45 -66.33 -63.62
C GLY A 60 -44.61 -66.41 -62.64
N GLY A 61 -45.17 -67.61 -62.49
CA GLY A 61 -46.37 -67.91 -61.71
C GLY A 61 -46.29 -67.57 -60.23
N GLY A 62 -46.65 -66.33 -59.89
CA GLY A 62 -46.98 -65.94 -58.53
C GLY A 62 -48.33 -66.51 -58.11
N ASN A 63 -48.47 -66.83 -56.82
CA ASN A 63 -49.69 -67.31 -56.19
C ASN A 63 -50.49 -66.13 -55.62
N ALA A 64 -51.48 -65.65 -56.39
CA ALA A 64 -52.40 -64.60 -55.98
C ALA A 64 -53.67 -65.23 -55.38
N THR A 65 -53.70 -65.42 -54.06
CA THR A 65 -54.84 -66.04 -53.35
C THR A 65 -55.78 -65.03 -52.71
N GLY A 66 -55.34 -63.79 -52.50
CA GLY A 66 -56.18 -62.70 -52.00
C GLY A 66 -57.13 -62.15 -53.06
N ALA A 67 -58.29 -61.64 -52.64
CA ALA A 67 -59.20 -60.94 -53.54
C ALA A 67 -58.53 -59.71 -54.16
N ASN A 68 -58.64 -59.52 -55.48
CA ASN A 68 -58.02 -58.40 -56.21
C ASN A 68 -56.49 -58.28 -56.00
N SER A 69 -55.80 -59.40 -55.74
CA SER A 69 -54.35 -59.41 -55.51
C SER A 69 -53.55 -59.61 -56.80
N ILE A 70 -52.26 -59.25 -56.76
CA ILE A 70 -51.31 -59.37 -57.87
C ILE A 70 -50.09 -60.15 -57.36
N GLY A 71 -49.81 -61.30 -57.97
CA GLY A 71 -48.62 -62.11 -57.69
C GLY A 71 -47.80 -62.32 -58.96
N ILE A 72 -46.56 -61.84 -59.01
CA ILE A 72 -45.67 -61.95 -60.18
C ILE A 72 -44.27 -62.41 -59.75
N GLY A 73 -43.79 -63.50 -60.34
CA GLY A 73 -42.47 -64.08 -60.08
C GLY A 73 -42.55 -65.43 -59.38
N THR A 74 -41.48 -66.22 -59.50
CA THR A 74 -41.41 -67.57 -58.92
C THR A 74 -41.56 -67.51 -57.41
N ASN A 75 -42.54 -68.25 -56.86
CA ASN A 75 -42.90 -68.27 -55.43
C ASN A 75 -43.34 -66.91 -54.85
N ALA A 76 -43.69 -65.92 -55.69
CA ALA A 76 -44.35 -64.72 -55.19
C ALA A 76 -45.71 -65.11 -54.60
N SER A 77 -46.05 -64.66 -53.39
CA SER A 77 -47.31 -64.99 -52.71
C SER A 77 -48.05 -63.72 -52.31
N ALA A 78 -49.16 -63.44 -52.97
CA ALA A 78 -50.08 -62.37 -52.62
C ALA A 78 -51.33 -62.97 -51.94
N GLY A 79 -51.27 -63.09 -50.61
CA GLY A 79 -52.30 -63.72 -49.79
C GLY A 79 -53.40 -62.79 -49.32
N GLY A 80 -53.07 -61.52 -49.10
CA GLY A 80 -54.03 -60.53 -48.63
C GLY A 80 -54.92 -59.95 -49.74
N ALA A 81 -56.13 -59.52 -49.38
CA ALA A 81 -56.97 -58.74 -50.28
C ALA A 81 -56.26 -57.45 -50.70
N TYR A 82 -56.30 -57.11 -51.99
CA TYR A 82 -55.56 -56.00 -52.60
C TYR A 82 -54.02 -56.08 -52.45
N GLY A 83 -53.48 -57.26 -52.09
CA GLY A 83 -52.05 -57.47 -51.91
C GLY A 83 -51.29 -57.51 -53.24
N VAL A 84 -50.09 -56.94 -53.27
CA VAL A 84 -49.21 -56.95 -54.44
C VAL A 84 -47.87 -57.58 -54.07
N ALA A 85 -47.55 -58.75 -54.62
CA ALA A 85 -46.27 -59.43 -54.47
C ALA A 85 -45.58 -59.54 -55.84
N VAL A 86 -44.47 -58.84 -56.05
CA VAL A 86 -43.68 -58.89 -57.30
C VAL A 86 -42.23 -59.18 -56.98
N GLY A 87 -41.68 -60.27 -57.54
CA GLY A 87 -40.30 -60.71 -57.35
C GLY A 87 -40.21 -62.15 -56.82
N ASN A 88 -39.05 -62.79 -57.02
CA ASN A 88 -38.83 -64.16 -56.54
C ASN A 88 -38.97 -64.24 -55.02
N ASN A 89 -39.80 -65.18 -54.51
CA ASN A 89 -40.08 -65.34 -53.08
C ASN A 89 -40.62 -64.06 -52.38
N SER A 90 -41.20 -63.12 -53.12
CA SER A 90 -41.87 -61.95 -52.52
C SER A 90 -43.17 -62.37 -51.82
N THR A 91 -43.52 -61.71 -50.72
CA THR A 91 -44.72 -62.02 -49.93
C THR A 91 -45.50 -60.76 -49.58
N ALA A 92 -46.82 -60.81 -49.80
CA ALA A 92 -47.81 -59.80 -49.43
C ALA A 92 -48.93 -60.52 -48.65
N SER A 93 -48.75 -60.65 -47.34
CA SER A 93 -49.51 -61.62 -46.52
C SER A 93 -50.88 -61.12 -46.09
N ASN A 94 -51.04 -59.81 -45.90
CA ASN A 94 -52.22 -59.19 -45.28
C ASN A 94 -52.88 -58.15 -46.20
N ALA A 95 -54.07 -57.67 -45.83
CA ALA A 95 -54.83 -56.75 -46.68
C ALA A 95 -54.08 -55.44 -46.99
N GLY A 96 -54.12 -55.00 -48.24
CA GLY A 96 -53.52 -53.75 -48.69
C GLY A 96 -51.98 -53.71 -48.68
N THR A 97 -51.33 -54.88 -48.66
CA THR A 97 -49.86 -54.99 -48.59
C THR A 97 -49.19 -54.89 -49.94
N VAL A 98 -47.95 -54.39 -49.96
CA VAL A 98 -47.13 -54.29 -51.18
C VAL A 98 -45.73 -54.82 -50.91
N GLY A 99 -45.38 -55.96 -51.49
CA GLY A 99 -44.04 -56.55 -51.49
C GLY A 99 -43.43 -56.54 -52.90
N LEU A 100 -42.41 -55.72 -53.13
CA LEU A 100 -41.77 -55.53 -54.43
C LEU A 100 -40.26 -55.76 -54.32
N GLY A 101 -39.74 -56.82 -54.95
CA GLY A 101 -38.34 -57.23 -54.91
C GLY A 101 -38.17 -58.71 -54.54
N SER A 102 -37.01 -59.29 -54.86
CA SER A 102 -36.70 -60.67 -54.47
C SER A 102 -36.66 -60.79 -52.94
N GLY A 103 -37.40 -61.71 -52.34
CA GLY A 103 -37.47 -61.90 -50.89
C GLY A 103 -38.15 -60.76 -50.11
N ALA A 104 -38.74 -59.77 -50.78
CA ALA A 104 -39.47 -58.69 -50.11
C ALA A 104 -40.68 -59.26 -49.35
N SER A 105 -40.82 -58.92 -48.07
CA SER A 105 -41.87 -59.45 -47.20
C SER A 105 -42.68 -58.34 -46.53
N SER A 106 -43.91 -58.16 -46.99
CA SER A 106 -44.88 -57.24 -46.42
C SER A 106 -45.90 -58.06 -45.61
N GLY A 107 -45.72 -58.03 -44.29
CA GLY A 107 -46.44 -58.86 -43.33
C GLY A 107 -47.49 -58.13 -42.51
N GLY A 108 -47.38 -56.82 -42.28
CA GLY A 108 -48.39 -56.05 -41.54
C GLY A 108 -49.54 -55.56 -42.44
N VAL A 109 -50.71 -55.29 -41.88
CA VAL A 109 -51.85 -54.74 -42.64
C VAL A 109 -51.48 -53.38 -43.22
N GLY A 110 -51.68 -53.18 -44.53
CA GLY A 110 -51.35 -51.93 -45.21
C GLY A 110 -49.86 -51.61 -45.29
N SER A 111 -48.97 -52.58 -45.04
CA SER A 111 -47.53 -52.35 -45.04
C SER A 111 -46.93 -52.35 -46.45
N VAL A 112 -45.73 -51.77 -46.60
CA VAL A 112 -45.01 -51.67 -47.87
C VAL A 112 -43.56 -52.12 -47.70
N ALA A 113 -43.15 -53.17 -48.41
CA ALA A 113 -41.79 -53.66 -48.50
C ALA A 113 -41.27 -53.51 -49.95
N LEU A 114 -40.30 -52.63 -50.17
CA LEU A 114 -39.75 -52.32 -51.50
C LEU A 114 -38.22 -52.47 -51.52
N GLY A 115 -37.73 -53.48 -52.24
CA GLY A 115 -36.33 -53.83 -52.40
C GLY A 115 -36.06 -55.27 -52.00
N ASN A 116 -34.89 -55.79 -52.40
CA ASN A 116 -34.48 -57.16 -52.09
C ASN A 116 -34.38 -57.40 -50.57
N ASP A 117 -35.04 -58.44 -50.06
CA ASP A 117 -35.07 -58.86 -48.65
C ASP A 117 -35.54 -57.78 -47.66
N THR A 118 -36.33 -56.81 -48.14
CA THR A 118 -37.00 -55.87 -47.26
C THR A 118 -38.08 -56.56 -46.45
N ARG A 119 -38.29 -56.14 -45.20
CA ARG A 119 -39.29 -56.71 -44.29
C ARG A 119 -40.14 -55.64 -43.63
N ALA A 120 -41.40 -55.50 -44.04
CA ALA A 120 -42.39 -54.62 -43.42
C ALA A 120 -43.39 -55.45 -42.59
N ALA A 121 -43.01 -55.81 -41.36
CA ALA A 121 -43.77 -56.73 -40.51
C ALA A 121 -44.83 -56.04 -39.63
N GLY A 122 -44.65 -54.75 -39.30
CA GLY A 122 -45.62 -53.98 -38.53
C GLY A 122 -46.78 -53.47 -39.38
N ASP A 123 -47.95 -53.27 -38.77
CA ASP A 123 -49.10 -52.67 -39.45
C ASP A 123 -48.79 -51.23 -39.89
N SER A 124 -49.22 -50.87 -41.09
CA SER A 124 -48.94 -49.58 -41.75
C SER A 124 -47.45 -49.22 -41.78
N SER A 125 -46.55 -50.23 -41.74
CA SER A 125 -45.11 -49.99 -41.77
C SER A 125 -44.56 -49.89 -43.20
N VAL A 126 -43.42 -49.21 -43.34
CA VAL A 126 -42.76 -48.96 -44.63
C VAL A 126 -41.31 -49.38 -44.53
N ALA A 127 -40.91 -50.40 -45.28
CA ALA A 127 -39.54 -50.85 -45.44
C ALA A 127 -39.07 -50.63 -46.89
N ILE A 128 -38.11 -49.74 -47.11
CA ILE A 128 -37.60 -49.43 -48.45
C ILE A 128 -36.08 -49.52 -48.45
N GLY A 129 -35.49 -50.20 -49.42
CA GLY A 129 -34.04 -50.30 -49.57
C GLY A 129 -33.55 -51.73 -49.38
N GLY A 130 -33.06 -52.31 -50.47
CA GLY A 130 -32.74 -53.74 -50.54
C GLY A 130 -31.36 -54.11 -49.99
N GLY A 131 -31.22 -55.42 -49.77
CA GLY A 131 -29.96 -56.10 -49.46
C GLY A 131 -29.05 -56.27 -50.67
N ASN A 132 -27.95 -57.00 -50.45
CA ASN A 132 -27.06 -57.44 -51.53
C ASN A 132 -27.64 -58.68 -52.20
N ASN A 133 -27.10 -59.10 -53.35
CA ASN A 133 -27.51 -60.30 -54.11
C ASN A 133 -27.48 -61.64 -53.33
N THR A 134 -27.10 -61.63 -52.04
CA THR A 134 -26.97 -62.80 -51.17
C THR A 134 -28.19 -63.03 -50.26
N GLY A 135 -29.27 -62.24 -50.35
CA GLY A 135 -30.46 -62.50 -49.53
C GLY A 135 -30.43 -61.83 -48.15
N THR A 136 -29.55 -60.86 -47.91
CA THR A 136 -29.36 -60.22 -46.60
C THR A 136 -29.22 -58.71 -46.69
N GLY A 137 -29.77 -58.03 -45.68
CA GLY A 137 -29.54 -56.61 -45.45
C GLY A 137 -30.60 -55.64 -45.99
N GLY A 138 -31.79 -56.13 -46.34
CA GLY A 138 -32.92 -55.25 -46.62
C GLY A 138 -33.33 -54.44 -45.38
N ALA A 139 -33.99 -53.30 -45.62
CA ALA A 139 -34.65 -52.53 -44.58
C ALA A 139 -35.70 -53.38 -43.84
N SER A 140 -35.82 -53.21 -42.52
CA SER A 140 -36.70 -53.99 -41.65
C SER A 140 -37.55 -53.06 -40.78
N ALA A 141 -38.82 -52.87 -41.15
CA ALA A 141 -39.80 -52.09 -40.41
C ALA A 141 -40.76 -53.03 -39.65
N GLN A 142 -40.41 -53.38 -38.41
CA GLN A 142 -41.12 -54.41 -37.64
C GLN A 142 -42.22 -53.86 -36.72
N GLY A 143 -42.09 -52.63 -36.25
CA GLY A 143 -43.07 -51.99 -35.39
C GLY A 143 -44.23 -51.37 -36.16
N VAL A 144 -45.36 -51.18 -35.47
CA VAL A 144 -46.57 -50.52 -36.04
C VAL A 144 -46.23 -49.08 -36.42
N ASN A 145 -46.67 -48.63 -37.58
CA ASN A 145 -46.33 -47.32 -38.17
C ASN A 145 -44.81 -47.08 -38.32
N GLY A 146 -44.00 -48.14 -38.31
CA GLY A 146 -42.54 -48.04 -38.44
C GLY A 146 -42.11 -47.68 -39.86
N VAL A 147 -41.10 -46.82 -39.99
CA VAL A 147 -40.51 -46.44 -41.27
C VAL A 147 -39.03 -46.81 -41.26
N ALA A 148 -38.61 -47.77 -42.07
CA ALA A 148 -37.22 -48.15 -42.29
C ALA A 148 -36.84 -47.90 -43.75
N ILE A 149 -35.95 -46.95 -44.02
CA ILE A 149 -35.52 -46.58 -45.37
C ILE A 149 -33.99 -46.65 -45.46
N GLY A 150 -33.46 -47.55 -46.25
CA GLY A 150 -32.03 -47.78 -46.47
C GLY A 150 -31.61 -49.21 -46.13
N ARG A 151 -30.52 -49.66 -46.75
CA ARG A 151 -29.95 -50.99 -46.48
C ARG A 151 -29.63 -51.12 -44.99
N ASN A 152 -30.02 -52.22 -44.36
CA ASN A 152 -29.91 -52.47 -42.91
C ASN A 152 -30.64 -51.44 -42.01
N ALA A 153 -31.52 -50.57 -42.54
CA ALA A 153 -32.33 -49.72 -41.68
C ALA A 153 -33.29 -50.57 -40.86
N LEU A 154 -33.43 -50.29 -39.56
CA LEU A 154 -34.20 -51.12 -38.63
C LEU A 154 -35.08 -50.25 -37.75
N THR A 155 -36.39 -50.54 -37.74
CA THR A 155 -37.28 -50.22 -36.63
C THR A 155 -37.71 -51.54 -36.00
N ASP A 156 -37.46 -51.75 -34.71
CA ASP A 156 -37.80 -53.03 -34.07
C ASP A 156 -39.31 -53.20 -33.82
N SER A 157 -39.73 -54.40 -33.42
CA SER A 157 -41.13 -54.74 -33.18
C SER A 157 -41.74 -54.06 -31.96
N THR A 158 -40.90 -53.49 -31.08
CA THR A 158 -41.34 -52.81 -29.87
C THR A 158 -41.56 -51.31 -30.07
N THR A 159 -41.07 -50.77 -31.20
CA THR A 159 -41.11 -49.36 -31.54
C THR A 159 -42.37 -49.02 -32.33
N THR A 160 -43.34 -48.35 -31.70
CA THR A 160 -44.49 -47.80 -32.42
C THR A 160 -44.16 -46.42 -32.98
N GLY A 161 -44.36 -46.20 -34.28
CA GLY A 161 -44.09 -44.92 -34.95
C GLY A 161 -42.59 -44.59 -35.08
N GLY A 162 -41.72 -45.61 -35.05
CA GLY A 162 -40.28 -45.42 -35.21
C GLY A 162 -39.90 -45.03 -36.62
N VAL A 163 -38.84 -44.23 -36.76
CA VAL A 163 -38.31 -43.81 -38.07
C VAL A 163 -36.81 -44.10 -38.10
N ALA A 164 -36.36 -44.93 -39.03
CA ALA A 164 -34.96 -45.25 -39.30
C ALA A 164 -34.66 -44.98 -40.78
N ILE A 165 -33.92 -43.92 -41.09
CA ILE A 165 -33.62 -43.52 -42.47
C ILE A 165 -32.10 -43.38 -42.64
N GLY A 166 -31.52 -44.21 -43.50
CA GLY A 166 -30.09 -44.25 -43.80
C GLY A 166 -29.52 -45.66 -43.75
N TYR A 167 -28.31 -45.83 -44.30
CA TYR A 167 -27.62 -47.11 -44.25
C TYR A 167 -27.35 -47.52 -42.80
N GLY A 168 -27.91 -48.63 -42.33
CA GLY A 168 -27.75 -49.11 -40.96
C GLY A 168 -28.36 -48.22 -39.87
N ALA A 169 -29.26 -47.30 -40.23
CA ALA A 169 -29.98 -46.50 -39.24
C ALA A 169 -30.86 -47.41 -38.36
N THR A 170 -30.89 -47.17 -37.05
CA THR A 170 -31.55 -48.06 -36.09
C THR A 170 -32.39 -47.25 -35.11
N ALA A 171 -33.69 -47.51 -35.08
CA ALA A 171 -34.64 -46.97 -34.10
C ALA A 171 -35.26 -48.12 -33.29
N THR A 172 -34.89 -48.24 -32.02
CA THR A 172 -35.24 -49.38 -31.14
C THR A 172 -35.82 -48.89 -29.81
N ALA A 173 -36.78 -47.97 -29.86
CA ALA A 173 -37.44 -47.48 -28.66
C ALA A 173 -38.52 -48.45 -28.20
N GLY A 174 -38.44 -48.96 -26.98
CA GLY A 174 -39.54 -49.70 -26.38
C GLY A 174 -40.75 -48.79 -26.13
N GLY A 175 -41.94 -49.20 -26.60
CA GLY A 175 -43.23 -48.60 -26.24
C GLY A 175 -43.87 -47.72 -27.32
N LEU A 176 -44.83 -46.88 -26.91
CA LEU A 176 -45.64 -46.04 -27.81
C LEU A 176 -44.92 -44.78 -28.33
N ASN A 177 -43.74 -44.48 -27.80
CA ASN A 177 -43.00 -43.26 -28.09
C ASN A 177 -41.87 -43.56 -29.08
N GLY A 178 -42.18 -43.50 -30.38
CA GLY A 178 -41.25 -43.83 -31.46
C GLY A 178 -39.92 -43.07 -31.38
N ALA A 179 -38.83 -43.79 -31.60
CA ALA A 179 -37.50 -43.21 -31.80
C ALA A 179 -37.31 -42.80 -33.26
N ILE A 180 -36.53 -41.75 -33.49
CA ILE A 180 -36.19 -41.24 -34.81
C ILE A 180 -34.66 -41.33 -34.98
N ALA A 181 -34.21 -42.06 -35.99
CA ALA A 181 -32.81 -42.20 -36.38
C ALA A 181 -32.64 -41.89 -37.86
N ILE A 182 -32.11 -40.72 -38.18
CA ILE A 182 -31.87 -40.28 -39.56
C ILE A 182 -30.39 -40.03 -39.78
N GLY A 183 -29.77 -40.80 -40.67
CA GLY A 183 -28.36 -40.76 -41.01
C GLY A 183 -27.73 -42.15 -41.11
N THR A 184 -26.62 -42.25 -41.83
CA THR A 184 -25.84 -43.48 -41.90
C THR A 184 -25.40 -43.92 -40.50
N SER A 185 -25.78 -45.13 -40.10
CA SER A 185 -25.48 -45.71 -38.79
C SER A 185 -25.93 -44.84 -37.61
N ALA A 186 -26.99 -44.04 -37.80
CA ALA A 186 -27.64 -43.32 -36.71
C ALA A 186 -28.37 -44.31 -35.78
N VAL A 187 -28.28 -44.12 -34.46
CA VAL A 187 -28.84 -45.05 -33.47
C VAL A 187 -29.68 -44.31 -32.43
N ALA A 188 -30.98 -44.53 -32.43
CA ALA A 188 -31.92 -44.03 -31.43
C ALA A 188 -32.53 -45.22 -30.65
N SER A 189 -32.09 -45.44 -29.41
CA SER A 189 -32.35 -46.69 -28.68
C SER A 189 -33.27 -46.57 -27.48
N ASN A 190 -33.91 -45.42 -27.29
CA ASN A 190 -34.79 -45.17 -26.16
C ASN A 190 -36.04 -44.37 -26.55
N ALA A 191 -37.06 -44.43 -25.71
CA ALA A 191 -38.34 -43.75 -25.92
C ALA A 191 -38.14 -42.25 -26.20
N SER A 192 -38.77 -41.75 -27.27
CA SER A 192 -38.67 -40.35 -27.74
C SER A 192 -37.24 -39.89 -28.06
N ALA A 193 -36.29 -40.80 -28.29
CA ALA A 193 -34.94 -40.44 -28.69
C ALA A 193 -34.94 -39.95 -30.15
N ALA A 194 -34.24 -38.85 -30.42
CA ALA A 194 -34.17 -38.25 -31.75
C ALA A 194 -32.70 -38.11 -32.21
N VAL A 195 -32.41 -38.62 -33.40
CA VAL A 195 -31.06 -38.62 -33.97
C VAL A 195 -31.11 -38.14 -35.40
N PHE A 196 -30.26 -37.17 -35.71
CA PHE A 196 -30.08 -36.60 -37.03
C PHE A 196 -28.59 -36.40 -37.29
N GLY A 197 -28.00 -37.29 -38.10
CA GLY A 197 -26.60 -37.20 -38.47
C GLY A 197 -25.93 -38.57 -38.58
N PRO A 198 -24.86 -38.67 -39.40
CA PRO A 198 -24.16 -39.94 -39.56
C PRO A 198 -23.40 -40.31 -38.29
N ASN A 199 -23.53 -41.57 -37.87
CA ASN A 199 -22.93 -42.16 -36.67
C ASN A 199 -23.35 -41.50 -35.34
N ALA A 200 -24.42 -40.71 -35.35
CA ALA A 200 -24.94 -40.10 -34.14
C ALA A 200 -25.72 -41.13 -33.31
N THR A 201 -25.74 -40.94 -31.99
CA THR A 201 -26.35 -41.88 -31.05
C THR A 201 -27.16 -41.12 -29.99
N ALA A 202 -28.43 -41.46 -29.83
CA ALA A 202 -29.26 -41.05 -28.70
C ALA A 202 -29.72 -42.30 -27.94
N SER A 203 -29.11 -42.54 -26.79
CA SER A 203 -29.38 -43.71 -25.93
C SER A 203 -30.01 -43.34 -24.59
N GLY A 204 -30.22 -42.05 -24.30
CA GLY A 204 -31.03 -41.61 -23.17
C GLY A 204 -32.51 -41.55 -23.51
N ALA A 205 -33.38 -41.72 -22.52
CA ALA A 205 -34.82 -41.47 -22.69
C ALA A 205 -35.06 -39.99 -23.01
N SER A 206 -35.86 -39.70 -24.04
CA SER A 206 -36.10 -38.33 -24.54
C SER A 206 -34.84 -37.54 -24.87
N SER A 207 -33.74 -38.22 -25.25
CA SER A 207 -32.49 -37.53 -25.61
C SER A 207 -32.44 -37.19 -27.11
N SER A 208 -31.65 -36.18 -27.47
CA SER A 208 -31.53 -35.71 -28.85
C SER A 208 -30.06 -35.56 -29.27
N ALA A 209 -29.67 -36.18 -30.39
CA ALA A 209 -28.33 -36.08 -30.95
C ALA A 209 -28.38 -35.57 -32.41
N LEU A 210 -27.85 -34.36 -32.66
CA LEU A 210 -27.84 -33.72 -33.97
C LEU A 210 -26.39 -33.39 -34.39
N GLY A 211 -25.90 -33.99 -35.47
CA GLY A 211 -24.55 -33.79 -36.01
C GLY A 211 -23.77 -35.09 -36.19
N ASN A 212 -22.65 -35.06 -36.92
CA ASN A 212 -21.82 -36.25 -37.09
C ASN A 212 -21.24 -36.71 -35.75
N LYS A 213 -21.48 -37.98 -35.40
CA LYS A 213 -21.01 -38.60 -34.15
C LYS A 213 -21.43 -37.85 -32.86
N ALA A 214 -22.52 -37.07 -32.93
CA ALA A 214 -23.15 -36.52 -31.72
C ALA A 214 -23.68 -37.66 -30.85
N THR A 215 -23.47 -37.60 -29.54
CA THR A 215 -23.85 -38.66 -28.59
C THR A 215 -24.63 -38.07 -27.42
N ALA A 216 -25.91 -38.42 -27.30
CA ALA A 216 -26.79 -38.02 -26.20
C ALA A 216 -27.22 -39.26 -25.40
N SER A 217 -26.44 -39.65 -24.39
CA SER A 217 -26.67 -40.85 -23.59
C SER A 217 -27.33 -40.58 -22.23
N GLY A 218 -27.35 -39.32 -21.77
CA GLY A 218 -28.11 -38.94 -20.59
C GLY A 218 -29.62 -38.86 -20.85
N ALA A 219 -30.44 -39.15 -19.84
CA ALA A 219 -31.89 -38.96 -19.94
C ALA A 219 -32.21 -37.46 -20.13
N SER A 220 -33.11 -37.13 -21.05
CA SER A 220 -33.47 -35.75 -21.44
C SER A 220 -32.25 -34.88 -21.82
N SER A 221 -31.19 -35.49 -22.35
CA SER A 221 -29.99 -34.77 -22.76
C SER A 221 -30.04 -34.35 -24.23
N VAL A 222 -29.31 -33.28 -24.57
CA VAL A 222 -29.23 -32.76 -25.93
C VAL A 222 -27.76 -32.63 -26.33
N ALA A 223 -27.34 -33.28 -27.42
CA ALA A 223 -26.04 -33.13 -28.04
C ALA A 223 -26.20 -32.56 -29.45
N LEU A 224 -25.78 -31.31 -29.67
CA LEU A 224 -25.87 -30.62 -30.94
C LEU A 224 -24.48 -30.18 -31.39
N GLY A 225 -23.97 -30.80 -32.46
CA GLY A 225 -22.66 -30.51 -33.04
C GLY A 225 -21.87 -31.76 -33.39
N ASN A 226 -20.86 -31.58 -34.25
CA ASN A 226 -19.92 -32.63 -34.61
C ASN A 226 -19.16 -33.10 -33.35
N TRP A 227 -19.27 -34.39 -32.99
CA TRP A 227 -18.71 -34.97 -31.75
C TRP A 227 -19.20 -34.31 -30.44
N ALA A 228 -20.36 -33.68 -30.43
CA ALA A 228 -20.97 -33.22 -29.19
C ALA A 228 -21.33 -34.44 -28.31
N LEU A 229 -21.05 -34.38 -27.01
CA LEU A 229 -21.31 -35.46 -26.05
C LEU A 229 -22.13 -34.92 -24.87
N ALA A 230 -23.35 -35.42 -24.70
CA ALA A 230 -24.24 -35.10 -23.58
C ALA A 230 -24.61 -36.40 -22.83
N ASN A 231 -23.77 -36.80 -21.87
CA ASN A 231 -23.91 -38.05 -21.12
C ASN A 231 -24.38 -37.86 -19.66
N GLY A 232 -24.48 -36.62 -19.17
CA GLY A 232 -25.19 -36.34 -17.91
C GLY A 232 -26.70 -36.30 -18.11
N SER A 233 -27.47 -36.57 -17.05
CA SER A 233 -28.93 -36.40 -17.10
C SER A 233 -29.29 -34.92 -17.25
N THR A 234 -30.32 -34.59 -18.02
CA THR A 234 -30.81 -33.22 -18.27
C THR A 234 -29.74 -32.23 -18.72
N THR A 235 -28.71 -32.69 -19.44
CA THR A 235 -27.61 -31.84 -19.91
C THR A 235 -27.76 -31.37 -21.35
N THR A 236 -27.16 -30.24 -21.68
CA THR A 236 -27.07 -29.75 -23.07
C THR A 236 -25.62 -29.54 -23.49
N ALA A 237 -25.15 -30.23 -24.53
CA ALA A 237 -23.88 -29.97 -25.20
C ALA A 237 -24.16 -29.33 -26.57
N LEU A 238 -23.81 -28.06 -26.74
CA LEU A 238 -24.07 -27.26 -27.94
C LEU A 238 -22.75 -26.76 -28.54
N GLY A 239 -22.25 -27.43 -29.57
CA GLY A 239 -21.05 -27.05 -30.31
C GLY A 239 -20.17 -28.25 -30.68
N PRO A 240 -19.25 -28.11 -31.65
CA PRO A 240 -18.34 -29.18 -32.00
C PRO A 240 -17.44 -29.56 -30.83
N ASN A 241 -17.34 -30.86 -30.52
CA ASN A 241 -16.61 -31.38 -29.36
C ASN A 241 -17.07 -30.82 -27.99
N ALA A 242 -18.25 -30.21 -27.90
CA ALA A 242 -18.81 -29.80 -26.61
C ALA A 242 -19.13 -31.04 -25.77
N THR A 243 -18.78 -31.04 -24.49
CA THR A 243 -19.00 -32.16 -23.57
C THR A 243 -19.75 -31.75 -22.31
N ALA A 244 -20.98 -32.25 -22.17
CA ALA A 244 -21.85 -32.02 -21.03
C ALA A 244 -22.04 -33.31 -20.21
N SER A 245 -21.29 -33.45 -19.11
CA SER A 245 -21.25 -34.67 -18.28
C SER A 245 -21.83 -34.50 -16.88
N VAL A 246 -21.97 -33.27 -16.40
CA VAL A 246 -22.52 -33.00 -15.07
C VAL A 246 -24.03 -32.79 -15.20
N THR A 247 -24.83 -33.53 -14.44
CA THR A 247 -26.30 -33.45 -14.46
C THR A 247 -26.81 -32.01 -14.44
N GLY A 248 -27.77 -31.69 -15.31
CA GLY A 248 -28.39 -30.36 -15.44
C GLY A 248 -27.50 -29.27 -16.02
N SER A 249 -26.25 -29.58 -16.37
CA SER A 249 -25.30 -28.59 -16.89
C SER A 249 -25.41 -28.37 -18.40
N VAL A 250 -24.90 -27.23 -18.85
CA VAL A 250 -24.84 -26.82 -20.25
C VAL A 250 -23.39 -26.57 -20.65
N ALA A 251 -22.92 -27.22 -21.71
CA ALA A 251 -21.66 -26.92 -22.39
C ALA A 251 -21.96 -26.18 -23.70
N LEU A 252 -21.56 -24.91 -23.81
CA LEU A 252 -21.90 -24.00 -24.90
C LEU A 252 -20.66 -23.52 -25.66
N GLY A 253 -20.53 -23.97 -26.90
CA GLY A 253 -19.46 -23.60 -27.82
C GLY A 253 -18.50 -24.75 -28.13
N GLN A 254 -17.63 -24.53 -29.12
CA GLN A 254 -16.61 -25.51 -29.49
C GLN A 254 -15.72 -25.85 -28.29
N ALA A 255 -15.56 -27.16 -28.04
CA ALA A 255 -14.75 -27.72 -26.95
C ALA A 255 -15.15 -27.25 -25.53
N ALA A 256 -16.35 -26.67 -25.37
CA ALA A 256 -16.86 -26.34 -24.06
C ALA A 256 -17.04 -27.62 -23.25
N THR A 257 -16.63 -27.60 -21.98
CA THR A 257 -16.63 -28.81 -21.15
C THR A 257 -17.20 -28.52 -19.77
N THR A 258 -18.04 -29.44 -19.29
CA THR A 258 -18.50 -29.47 -17.89
C THR A 258 -17.85 -30.63 -17.13
N VAL A 259 -16.79 -31.24 -17.69
CA VAL A 259 -16.27 -32.57 -17.30
C VAL A 259 -15.39 -32.55 -16.04
N GLY A 260 -15.42 -31.50 -15.22
CA GLY A 260 -14.63 -31.44 -13.98
C GLY A 260 -15.08 -32.47 -12.94
N THR A 261 -14.18 -32.92 -12.06
CA THR A 261 -14.56 -33.62 -10.82
C THR A 261 -15.60 -32.76 -10.12
N ALA A 262 -16.81 -33.30 -9.98
CA ALA A 262 -17.92 -32.58 -9.39
C ALA A 262 -17.66 -32.37 -7.89
N THR A 263 -16.95 -31.30 -7.55
CA THR A 263 -17.06 -30.71 -6.23
C THR A 263 -18.36 -29.91 -6.19
N SER A 264 -18.95 -29.79 -5.01
CA SER A 264 -20.10 -28.91 -4.77
C SER A 264 -19.95 -27.53 -5.40
N ALA A 265 -18.73 -26.97 -5.41
CA ALA A 265 -18.43 -25.66 -5.97
C ALA A 265 -18.29 -25.65 -7.51
N THR A 266 -17.56 -26.60 -8.09
CA THR A 266 -17.24 -26.58 -9.53
C THR A 266 -18.36 -27.14 -10.40
N ALA A 267 -19.16 -28.07 -9.88
CA ALA A 267 -20.32 -28.62 -10.59
C ALA A 267 -21.61 -27.82 -10.36
N GLY A 268 -21.57 -26.79 -9.50
CA GLY A 268 -22.75 -26.03 -9.11
C GLY A 268 -23.73 -26.77 -8.21
N ILE A 269 -23.55 -28.09 -7.97
CA ILE A 269 -24.54 -28.94 -7.28
C ILE A 269 -24.66 -28.65 -5.78
N GLY A 270 -23.65 -28.05 -5.13
CA GLY A 270 -23.68 -27.81 -3.69
C GLY A 270 -23.72 -26.35 -3.30
N VAL A 271 -23.88 -26.13 -2.00
CA VAL A 271 -24.06 -24.80 -1.43
C VAL A 271 -22.77 -24.00 -1.54
N TYR A 272 -22.85 -22.81 -2.13
CA TYR A 272 -21.72 -21.88 -2.24
C TYR A 272 -22.12 -20.53 -1.63
N SER A 273 -21.92 -20.37 -0.32
CA SER A 273 -22.42 -19.23 0.47
C SER A 273 -21.36 -18.20 0.83
N SER A 274 -20.08 -18.59 0.75
CA SER A 274 -18.96 -17.77 1.18
C SER A 274 -17.65 -18.13 0.48
N ALA A 275 -16.74 -17.18 0.38
CA ALA A 275 -15.36 -17.36 -0.06
C ALA A 275 -14.42 -16.62 0.89
N THR A 276 -13.28 -17.24 1.22
CA THR A 276 -12.25 -16.62 2.05
C THR A 276 -11.06 -16.23 1.18
N ILE A 277 -10.65 -14.97 1.25
CA ILE A 277 -9.49 -14.42 0.54
C ILE A 277 -8.52 -13.89 1.61
N GLY A 278 -7.37 -14.55 1.76
CA GLY A 278 -6.45 -14.28 2.87
C GLY A 278 -7.11 -14.56 4.22
N ASN A 279 -7.28 -13.52 5.04
CA ASN A 279 -7.93 -13.57 6.36
C ASN A 279 -9.37 -12.99 6.37
N LEU A 280 -9.90 -12.55 5.22
CA LEU A 280 -11.27 -12.04 5.12
C LEU A 280 -12.20 -13.09 4.51
N THR A 281 -13.32 -13.35 5.18
CA THR A 281 -14.41 -14.18 4.66
C THR A 281 -15.53 -13.29 4.13
N PHE A 282 -15.81 -13.41 2.84
CA PHE A 282 -16.98 -12.84 2.17
C PHE A 282 -18.09 -13.90 2.22
N GLY A 283 -19.28 -13.53 2.69
CA GLY A 283 -20.38 -14.48 2.90
C GLY A 283 -21.74 -13.93 2.47
N ASN A 284 -22.78 -14.71 2.73
CA ASN A 284 -24.18 -14.41 2.40
C ASN A 284 -24.40 -14.18 0.90
N PHE A 285 -23.70 -14.94 0.06
CA PHE A 285 -23.95 -14.89 -1.39
C PHE A 285 -25.38 -15.34 -1.70
N ALA A 286 -26.07 -14.58 -2.55
CA ALA A 286 -27.38 -14.96 -3.06
C ALA A 286 -27.28 -16.23 -3.92
N GLY A 287 -28.40 -16.94 -4.10
CA GLY A 287 -28.43 -18.17 -4.91
C GLY A 287 -27.58 -19.30 -4.34
N SER A 288 -27.28 -19.26 -3.03
CA SER A 288 -26.39 -20.22 -2.39
C SER A 288 -26.94 -21.65 -2.30
N SER A 289 -28.23 -21.87 -2.53
CA SER A 289 -28.77 -23.22 -2.73
C SER A 289 -28.05 -23.90 -3.90
N GLY A 290 -27.73 -25.19 -3.78
CA GLY A 290 -27.08 -25.94 -4.86
C GLY A 290 -27.78 -25.69 -6.21
N ALA A 291 -27.05 -25.11 -7.15
CA ALA A 291 -27.50 -24.94 -8.52
C ALA A 291 -27.66 -26.31 -9.18
N ALA A 292 -28.66 -26.46 -10.05
CA ALA A 292 -28.90 -27.71 -10.77
C ALA A 292 -27.89 -27.92 -11.92
N GLY A 293 -26.61 -27.64 -11.71
CA GLY A 293 -25.54 -27.69 -12.71
C GLY A 293 -24.89 -26.32 -12.99
N VAL A 294 -24.05 -26.28 -14.02
CA VAL A 294 -23.32 -25.08 -14.47
C VAL A 294 -23.50 -24.84 -15.97
N VAL A 295 -23.33 -23.59 -16.40
CA VAL A 295 -23.17 -23.24 -17.82
C VAL A 295 -21.70 -22.98 -18.08
N SER A 296 -21.05 -23.89 -18.81
CA SER A 296 -19.68 -23.73 -19.27
C SER A 296 -19.66 -23.24 -20.71
N ILE A 297 -18.97 -22.13 -20.97
CA ILE A 297 -18.81 -21.56 -22.32
C ILE A 297 -17.45 -21.88 -22.96
N GLY A 298 -16.65 -22.74 -22.34
CA GLY A 298 -15.29 -23.07 -22.79
C GLY A 298 -14.68 -24.23 -22.01
N GLY A 299 -13.40 -24.48 -22.21
CA GLY A 299 -12.62 -25.41 -21.37
C GLY A 299 -11.42 -24.73 -20.76
N THR A 300 -10.68 -25.45 -19.92
CA THR A 300 -9.42 -24.95 -19.33
C THR A 300 -8.44 -24.56 -20.43
N GLY A 301 -7.98 -23.32 -20.44
CA GLY A 301 -7.10 -22.76 -21.47
C GLY A 301 -7.80 -22.39 -22.79
N THR A 302 -9.12 -22.55 -22.88
CA THR A 302 -9.95 -22.19 -24.03
C THR A 302 -11.20 -21.41 -23.60
N GLU A 303 -11.03 -20.59 -22.57
CA GLU A 303 -12.06 -19.73 -21.99
C GLU A 303 -12.59 -18.74 -23.04
N LYS A 304 -13.88 -18.40 -22.93
CA LYS A 304 -14.53 -17.42 -23.81
C LYS A 304 -14.96 -16.21 -23.01
N ARG A 305 -14.91 -15.04 -23.66
CA ARG A 305 -15.52 -13.81 -23.11
C ARG A 305 -17.03 -13.87 -23.30
N LEU A 306 -17.78 -13.56 -22.26
CA LEU A 306 -19.19 -13.20 -22.38
C LEU A 306 -19.27 -11.68 -22.64
N GLN A 307 -19.83 -11.29 -23.79
CA GLN A 307 -19.90 -9.89 -24.23
C GLN A 307 -21.33 -9.39 -24.23
N PHE A 308 -21.51 -8.07 -24.16
CA PHE A 308 -22.82 -7.39 -24.12
C PHE A 308 -23.68 -7.78 -22.91
N VAL A 309 -23.02 -8.01 -21.76
CA VAL A 309 -23.69 -8.22 -20.48
C VAL A 309 -24.16 -6.87 -19.95
N ALA A 310 -25.49 -6.70 -19.82
CA ALA A 310 -26.08 -5.55 -19.15
C ALA A 310 -25.58 -5.44 -17.70
N ALA A 311 -25.66 -4.26 -17.10
CA ALA A 311 -25.30 -4.13 -15.69
C ALA A 311 -26.25 -4.96 -14.83
N GLY A 312 -25.70 -5.89 -14.04
CA GLY A 312 -26.49 -6.71 -13.12
C GLY A 312 -27.00 -5.89 -11.95
N LEU A 313 -28.11 -6.31 -11.33
CA LEU A 313 -28.57 -5.67 -10.11
C LEU A 313 -27.52 -5.86 -8.99
N VAL A 314 -27.15 -4.78 -8.29
CA VAL A 314 -26.22 -4.85 -7.16
C VAL A 314 -27.01 -4.77 -5.86
N THR A 315 -27.53 -5.91 -5.40
CA THR A 315 -28.30 -6.04 -4.16
C THR A 315 -27.91 -7.32 -3.42
N PRO A 316 -28.17 -7.45 -2.10
CA PRO A 316 -27.81 -8.64 -1.32
C PRO A 316 -28.44 -9.95 -1.80
N THR A 317 -29.53 -9.90 -2.57
CA THR A 317 -30.24 -11.08 -3.08
C THR A 317 -30.04 -11.28 -4.58
N SER A 318 -29.16 -10.51 -5.23
CA SER A 318 -28.96 -10.56 -6.68
C SER A 318 -28.21 -11.82 -7.12
N THR A 319 -28.73 -12.47 -8.17
CA THR A 319 -28.08 -13.59 -8.87
C THR A 319 -27.64 -13.21 -10.28
N ASP A 320 -27.56 -11.92 -10.58
CA ASP A 320 -27.18 -11.42 -11.90
C ASP A 320 -25.66 -11.47 -12.11
N ALA A 321 -25.24 -11.65 -13.36
CA ALA A 321 -23.85 -11.46 -13.73
C ALA A 321 -23.47 -9.97 -13.62
N ILE A 322 -22.31 -9.69 -13.01
CA ILE A 322 -21.73 -8.34 -12.95
C ILE A 322 -20.91 -8.10 -14.21
N ASN A 323 -21.12 -6.96 -14.85
CA ASN A 323 -20.32 -6.57 -16.02
C ASN A 323 -19.09 -5.74 -15.62
N GLY A 324 -18.22 -5.46 -16.60
CA GLY A 324 -16.96 -4.75 -16.36
C GLY A 324 -17.12 -3.31 -15.84
N SER A 325 -18.20 -2.59 -16.22
CA SER A 325 -18.36 -1.19 -15.80
C SER A 325 -18.70 -1.05 -14.32
N GLN A 326 -19.44 -2.02 -13.76
CA GLN A 326 -19.76 -2.06 -12.34
C GLN A 326 -18.52 -2.30 -11.47
N LEU A 327 -17.71 -3.30 -11.84
CA LEU A 327 -16.45 -3.56 -11.15
C LEU A 327 -15.48 -2.38 -11.30
N TYR A 328 -15.42 -1.78 -12.49
CA TYR A 328 -14.62 -0.58 -12.72
C TYR A 328 -15.07 0.59 -11.82
N SER A 329 -16.37 0.81 -11.62
CA SER A 329 -16.90 1.83 -10.72
C SER A 329 -16.51 1.61 -9.25
N VAL A 330 -16.48 0.36 -8.79
CA VAL A 330 -16.01 0.02 -7.43
C VAL A 330 -14.51 0.27 -7.32
N ALA A 331 -13.73 -0.20 -8.30
CA ALA A 331 -12.28 -0.04 -8.32
C ALA A 331 -11.87 1.44 -8.37
N SER A 332 -12.55 2.26 -9.17
CA SER A 332 -12.28 3.69 -9.27
C SER A 332 -12.63 4.42 -7.97
N THR A 333 -13.79 4.15 -7.37
CA THR A 333 -14.20 4.75 -6.09
C THR A 333 -13.24 4.36 -4.96
N THR A 334 -12.79 3.12 -4.94
CA THR A 334 -11.79 2.63 -3.97
C THR A 334 -10.45 3.34 -4.15
N ALA A 335 -9.97 3.44 -5.39
CA ALA A 335 -8.72 4.15 -5.69
C ALA A 335 -8.78 5.63 -5.29
N SER A 336 -9.88 6.32 -5.57
CA SER A 336 -10.09 7.71 -5.14
C SER A 336 -10.16 7.86 -3.62
N SER A 337 -10.77 6.90 -2.91
CA SER A 337 -10.85 6.92 -1.45
C SER A 337 -9.48 6.72 -0.81
N ILE A 338 -8.67 5.79 -1.32
CA ILE A 338 -7.28 5.57 -0.87
C ILE A 338 -6.43 6.82 -1.14
N ALA A 339 -6.57 7.44 -2.32
CA ALA A 339 -5.85 8.67 -2.64
C ALA A 339 -6.23 9.81 -1.69
N SER A 340 -7.52 9.96 -1.37
CA SER A 340 -8.03 10.98 -0.45
C SER A 340 -7.56 10.76 1.00
N LEU A 341 -7.47 9.51 1.42
CA LEU A 341 -6.90 9.16 2.72
C LEU A 341 -5.41 9.50 2.78
N SER A 342 -4.65 9.13 1.75
CA SER A 342 -3.21 9.43 1.65
C SER A 342 -2.91 10.94 1.70
N THR A 343 -3.70 11.76 1.00
CA THR A 343 -3.55 13.21 1.07
C THR A 343 -3.91 13.75 2.45
N SER A 344 -4.97 13.25 3.07
CA SER A 344 -5.39 13.66 4.43
C SER A 344 -4.34 13.31 5.49
N ASP A 345 -3.75 12.12 5.41
CA ASP A 345 -2.69 11.70 6.34
C ASP A 345 -1.41 12.53 6.13
N SER A 346 -1.07 12.85 4.87
CA SER A 346 0.08 13.72 4.55
C SER A 346 -0.10 15.15 5.06
N THR A 347 -1.31 15.72 4.94
CA THR A 347 -1.60 17.07 5.47
C THR A 347 -1.64 17.08 6.99
N ALA A 348 -2.18 16.03 7.63
CA ALA A 348 -2.16 15.88 9.08
C ALA A 348 -0.71 15.76 9.60
N LEU A 349 0.12 14.95 8.94
CA LEU A 349 1.52 14.76 9.32
C LEU A 349 2.35 16.04 9.13
N SER A 350 2.12 16.80 8.06
CA SER A 350 2.80 18.09 7.84
C SER A 350 2.33 19.19 8.81
N SER A 351 1.06 19.18 9.19
CA SER A 351 0.55 20.07 10.25
C SER A 351 1.17 19.72 11.61
N LEU A 352 1.33 18.44 11.90
CA LEU A 352 2.01 17.99 13.12
C LEU A 352 3.50 18.37 13.11
N SER A 353 4.19 18.22 11.98
CA SER A 353 5.61 18.59 11.88
C SER A 353 5.83 20.09 12.07
N THR A 354 5.01 20.93 11.42
CA THR A 354 5.05 22.40 11.62
C THR A 354 4.72 22.81 13.05
N GLY A 355 3.71 22.19 13.66
CA GLY A 355 3.38 22.37 15.07
C GLY A 355 4.56 22.04 15.99
N LEU A 356 5.25 20.92 15.74
CA LEU A 356 6.42 20.51 16.50
C LEU A 356 7.62 21.46 16.31
N SER A 357 7.89 21.91 15.08
CA SER A 357 8.96 22.90 14.82
C SER A 357 8.69 24.24 15.50
N THR A 358 7.42 24.65 15.56
CA THR A 358 7.01 25.87 16.26
C THR A 358 7.22 25.73 17.77
N ALA A 359 6.86 24.57 18.33
CA ALA A 359 7.13 24.26 19.74
C ALA A 359 8.63 24.25 20.05
N ASP A 360 9.44 23.62 19.20
CA ASP A 360 10.91 23.56 19.35
C ASP A 360 11.55 24.96 19.29
N SER A 361 11.11 25.80 18.35
CA SER A 361 11.56 27.20 18.24
C SER A 361 11.17 28.03 19.48
N SER A 362 9.97 27.79 20.02
CA SER A 362 9.49 28.46 21.23
C SER A 362 10.30 28.05 22.46
N ILE A 363 10.60 26.75 22.59
CA ILE A 363 11.46 26.21 23.65
C ILE A 363 12.87 26.78 23.55
N THR A 364 13.44 26.84 22.35
CA THR A 364 14.77 27.43 22.09
C THR A 364 14.80 28.92 22.44
N SER A 365 13.76 29.67 22.07
CA SER A 365 13.64 31.10 22.39
C SER A 365 13.51 31.35 23.90
N LEU A 366 12.74 30.51 24.60
CA LEU A 366 12.61 30.56 26.05
C LEU A 366 13.93 30.20 26.75
N SER A 367 14.63 29.17 26.28
CA SER A 367 15.95 28.78 26.78
C SER A 367 16.95 29.93 26.62
N THR A 368 17.01 30.53 25.43
CA THR A 368 17.87 31.68 25.13
C THR A 368 17.54 32.85 26.05
N SER A 369 16.27 33.23 26.16
CA SER A 369 15.82 34.33 27.02
C SER A 369 16.15 34.10 28.49
N THR A 370 15.98 32.87 28.97
CA THR A 370 16.32 32.48 30.34
C THR A 370 17.83 32.60 30.57
N SER A 371 18.64 32.16 29.60
CA SER A 371 20.11 32.26 29.68
C SER A 371 20.60 33.71 29.66
N THR A 372 20.01 34.59 28.83
CA THR A 372 20.37 36.01 28.76
C THR A 372 19.92 36.78 29.99
N ASN A 373 18.77 36.42 30.57
CA ASN A 373 18.32 37.02 31.83
C ASN A 373 19.24 36.60 32.97
N ALA A 374 19.63 35.33 33.03
CA ALA A 374 20.57 34.84 34.03
C ALA A 374 21.95 35.51 33.91
N SER A 375 22.45 35.71 32.68
CA SER A 375 23.73 36.41 32.45
C SER A 375 23.64 37.91 32.76
N SER A 376 22.54 38.57 32.43
CA SER A 376 22.33 39.99 32.77
C SER A 376 22.20 40.19 34.28
N LEU A 377 21.56 39.24 34.96
CA LEU A 377 21.47 39.27 36.42
C LEU A 377 22.84 39.02 37.06
N SER A 378 23.66 38.11 36.51
CA SER A 378 25.00 37.85 37.02
C SER A 378 25.95 39.04 36.82
N THR A 379 25.87 39.74 35.68
CA THR A 379 26.63 40.98 35.45
C THR A 379 26.14 42.11 36.33
N GLY A 380 24.82 42.32 36.46
CA GLY A 380 24.24 43.34 37.33
C GLY A 380 24.59 43.13 38.81
N LEU A 381 24.59 41.87 39.28
CA LEU A 381 25.03 41.52 40.62
C LEU A 381 26.54 41.78 40.80
N SER A 382 27.35 41.46 39.79
CA SER A 382 28.80 41.73 39.82
C SER A 382 29.09 43.23 39.88
N SER A 383 28.37 44.04 39.10
CA SER A 383 28.45 45.50 39.15
C SER A 383 28.05 46.03 40.54
N THR A 384 26.92 45.57 41.09
CA THR A 384 26.48 45.94 42.44
C THR A 384 27.53 45.60 43.49
N ASN A 385 28.12 44.40 43.41
CA ASN A 385 29.20 43.97 44.29
C ASN A 385 30.45 44.85 44.16
N SER A 386 30.83 45.22 42.94
CA SER A 386 31.96 46.11 42.69
C SER A 386 31.72 47.53 43.24
N SER A 387 30.53 48.10 43.03
CA SER A 387 30.14 49.41 43.57
C SER A 387 30.12 49.40 45.09
N LEU A 388 29.60 48.34 45.72
CA LEU A 388 29.61 48.18 47.17
C LEU A 388 31.05 48.08 47.71
N THR A 389 31.92 47.34 47.02
CA THR A 389 33.34 47.24 47.39
C THR A 389 34.05 48.59 47.26
N SER A 390 33.82 49.33 46.18
CA SER A 390 34.36 50.68 45.99
C SER A 390 33.85 51.64 47.06
N LEU A 391 32.54 51.64 47.36
CA LEU A 391 31.97 52.48 48.41
C LEU A 391 32.54 52.14 49.79
N SER A 392 32.70 50.85 50.10
CA SER A 392 33.33 50.39 51.34
C SER A 392 34.78 50.89 51.42
N THR A 393 35.52 50.82 50.31
CA THR A 393 36.92 51.28 50.24
C THR A 393 37.03 52.79 50.36
N SER A 394 36.16 53.56 49.69
CA SER A 394 36.10 55.03 49.81
C SER A 394 35.71 55.48 51.21
N THR A 395 34.75 54.80 51.84
CA THR A 395 34.33 55.12 53.21
C THR A 395 35.47 54.86 54.20
N SER A 396 36.19 53.74 54.05
CA SER A 396 37.34 53.43 54.91
C SER A 396 38.51 54.38 54.69
N THR A 397 38.82 54.74 53.44
CA THR A 397 39.87 55.75 53.14
C THR A 397 39.48 57.12 53.65
N ASN A 398 38.25 57.60 53.44
CA ASN A 398 37.79 58.88 53.98
C ASN A 398 37.85 58.91 55.51
N ALA A 399 37.44 57.82 56.18
CA ALA A 399 37.56 57.70 57.62
C ALA A 399 39.02 57.79 58.08
N SER A 400 39.95 57.13 57.36
CA SER A 400 41.39 57.18 57.66
C SER A 400 42.04 58.55 57.39
N SER A 401 41.63 59.23 56.32
CA SER A 401 42.08 60.59 55.98
C SER A 401 41.56 61.60 57.00
N LEU A 402 40.32 61.45 57.46
CA LEU A 402 39.76 62.28 58.50
C LEU A 402 40.47 62.04 59.84
N SER A 403 40.77 60.79 60.20
CA SER A 403 41.51 60.48 61.43
C SER A 403 42.93 61.04 61.41
N THR A 404 43.63 60.97 60.27
CA THR A 404 44.98 61.54 60.11
C THR A 404 44.95 63.07 60.08
N GLY A 405 43.99 63.68 59.38
CA GLY A 405 43.79 65.13 59.36
C GLY A 405 43.49 65.69 60.76
N LEU A 406 42.61 65.02 61.51
CA LEU A 406 42.30 65.41 62.89
C LEU A 406 43.52 65.25 63.82
N SER A 407 44.30 64.17 63.65
CA SER A 407 45.55 63.97 64.40
C SER A 407 46.58 65.07 64.11
N THR A 408 46.67 65.50 62.85
CA THR A 408 47.56 66.59 62.42
C THR A 408 47.12 67.92 63.00
N ALA A 409 45.82 68.26 62.90
CA ALA A 409 45.26 69.47 63.49
C ALA A 409 45.49 69.53 65.01
N THR A 410 45.26 68.41 65.70
CA THR A 410 45.52 68.28 67.15
C THR A 410 47.00 68.53 67.47
N SER A 411 47.92 67.98 66.67
CA SER A 411 49.36 68.18 66.84
C SER A 411 49.76 69.64 66.59
N SER A 412 49.25 70.28 65.52
CA SER A 412 49.53 71.69 65.22
C SER A 412 49.01 72.64 66.29
N ILE A 413 47.81 72.40 66.85
CA ILE A 413 47.26 73.18 67.97
C ILE A 413 48.16 73.03 69.20
N THR A 414 48.62 71.81 69.49
CA THR A 414 49.53 71.54 70.61
C THR A 414 50.87 72.27 70.43
N SER A 415 51.45 72.21 69.22
CA SER A 415 52.69 72.92 68.89
C SER A 415 52.53 74.44 68.96
N LEU A 416 51.44 75.00 68.43
CA LEU A 416 51.16 76.43 68.50
C LEU A 416 51.00 76.89 69.95
N SER A 417 50.23 76.16 70.75
CA SER A 417 50.09 76.40 72.20
C SER A 417 51.45 76.42 72.90
N THR A 418 52.33 75.49 72.54
CA THR A 418 53.70 75.43 73.07
C THR A 418 54.53 76.64 72.63
N SER A 419 54.53 76.99 71.33
CA SER A 419 55.26 78.16 70.79
C SER A 419 54.76 79.49 71.36
N THR A 420 53.46 79.67 71.55
CA THR A 420 52.91 80.88 72.16
C THR A 420 53.35 80.99 73.62
N SER A 421 53.35 79.87 74.37
CA SER A 421 53.81 79.87 75.76
C SER A 421 55.29 80.24 75.89
N THR A 422 56.16 79.70 75.03
CA THR A 422 57.60 80.00 75.06
C THR A 422 57.91 81.42 74.56
N GLY A 423 57.20 81.89 73.53
CA GLY A 423 57.32 83.26 73.02
C GLY A 423 56.97 84.32 74.08
N ILE A 424 55.89 84.10 74.85
CA ILE A 424 55.53 84.98 75.96
C ILE A 424 56.61 84.97 77.05
N SER A 425 57.15 83.80 77.40
CA SER A 425 58.26 83.70 78.36
C SER A 425 59.52 84.42 77.88
N SER A 426 59.92 84.29 76.61
CA SER A 426 61.09 85.00 76.05
C SER A 426 60.90 86.51 75.99
N LEU A 427 59.68 87.00 75.70
CA LEU A 427 59.39 88.42 75.73
C LEU A 427 59.47 88.97 77.17
N SER A 428 59.01 88.19 78.15
CA SER A 428 59.09 88.55 79.57
C SER A 428 60.54 88.71 80.05
N THR A 429 61.44 87.81 79.66
CA THR A 429 62.87 87.88 80.02
C THR A 429 63.60 88.99 79.26
N GLY A 430 63.25 89.22 77.99
CA GLY A 430 63.78 90.31 77.18
C GLY A 430 63.44 91.68 77.77
N LEU A 431 62.19 91.89 78.19
CA LEU A 431 61.77 93.13 78.81
C LEU A 431 62.49 93.40 80.15
N SER A 432 62.65 92.37 80.99
CA SER A 432 63.44 92.48 82.23
C SER A 432 64.91 92.87 81.98
N SER A 433 65.52 92.39 80.90
CA SER A 433 66.87 92.80 80.50
C SER A 433 66.93 94.28 80.09
N THR A 434 65.96 94.77 79.32
CA THR A 434 65.89 96.19 78.92
C THR A 434 65.67 97.12 80.12
N THR A 435 64.81 96.74 81.07
CA THR A 435 64.61 97.51 82.32
C THR A 435 65.93 97.61 83.12
N SER A 436 66.71 96.54 83.13
CA SER A 436 68.00 96.48 83.85
C SER A 436 69.08 97.37 83.20
N THR A 437 69.12 97.45 81.86
CA THR A 437 70.09 98.31 81.13
C THR A 437 69.77 99.80 81.24
N VAL A 438 68.49 100.18 81.28
CA VAL A 438 68.09 101.58 81.51
C VAL A 438 68.44 102.04 82.92
N THR A 439 68.31 101.16 83.91
CA THR A 439 68.63 101.46 85.32
C THR A 439 70.14 101.68 85.51
N SER A 440 70.97 100.86 84.88
CA SER A 440 72.44 100.98 84.95
C SER A 440 72.98 102.21 84.20
N LEU A 441 72.39 102.57 83.05
CA LEU A 441 72.76 103.78 82.32
C LEU A 441 72.43 105.06 83.12
N SER A 442 71.26 105.10 83.75
CA SER A 442 70.82 106.23 84.60
C SER A 442 71.77 106.48 85.79
N THR A 443 72.33 105.40 86.34
CA THR A 443 73.27 105.48 87.47
C THR A 443 74.63 106.05 87.03
N SER A 444 75.15 105.60 85.87
CA SER A 444 76.44 106.06 85.32
C SER A 444 76.48 107.53 84.93
N THR A 445 75.38 108.11 84.43
CA THR A 445 75.34 109.54 84.07
C THR A 445 75.31 110.45 85.31
N SER A 446 74.73 109.99 86.43
CA SER A 446 74.65 110.76 87.68
C SER A 446 75.99 110.91 88.40
N THR A 447 76.82 109.86 88.38
CA THR A 447 78.13 109.84 89.07
C THR A 447 79.18 110.63 88.29
N GLY A 448 79.18 110.54 86.96
CA GLY A 448 80.14 111.23 86.08
C GLY A 448 80.03 112.75 86.05
N LEU A 449 78.83 113.31 86.27
CA LEU A 449 78.65 114.77 86.33
C LEU A 449 79.07 115.34 87.70
N SER A 450 78.90 114.58 88.79
CA SER A 450 79.26 115.01 90.15
C SER A 450 80.79 115.17 90.37
N THR A 451 81.59 114.33 89.70
CA THR A 451 83.06 114.35 89.77
C THR A 451 83.68 115.51 88.99
N ALA A 452 83.05 115.94 87.90
CA ALA A 452 83.49 117.11 87.12
C ALA A 452 83.27 118.43 87.88
N THR A 453 82.12 118.61 88.54
CA THR A 453 81.80 119.82 89.33
C THR A 453 82.71 120.00 90.54
N SER A 454 83.11 118.90 91.19
CA SER A 454 83.99 118.91 92.37
C SER A 454 85.43 119.32 92.04
N SER A 455 85.90 118.98 90.83
CA SER A 455 87.28 119.26 90.38
C SER A 455 87.51 120.75 90.05
N ILE A 456 86.49 121.42 89.51
CA ILE A 456 86.55 122.86 89.14
C ILE A 456 86.54 123.76 90.39
N THR A 457 85.77 123.38 91.41
CA THR A 457 85.67 124.13 92.69
C THR A 457 86.97 124.08 93.50
N SER A 458 87.68 122.95 93.43
CA SER A 458 88.95 122.72 94.14
C SER A 458 90.09 123.59 93.58
N LEU A 459 90.12 123.81 92.26
CA LEU A 459 91.15 124.62 91.60
C LEU A 459 90.96 126.14 91.86
N SER A 460 89.71 126.61 91.86
CA SER A 460 89.35 128.00 92.17
C SER A 460 89.76 128.44 93.59
N THR A 461 89.76 127.51 94.54
CA THR A 461 90.09 127.82 95.94
C THR A 461 91.59 128.01 96.14
N SER A 462 92.42 127.23 95.43
CA SER A 462 93.89 127.22 95.56
C SER A 462 94.58 128.50 95.03
N THR A 463 94.02 129.14 93.99
CA THR A 463 94.59 130.38 93.43
C THR A 463 94.30 131.62 94.28
N SER A 464 93.26 131.59 95.14
CA SER A 464 92.84 132.74 95.97
C SER A 464 93.64 132.91 97.28
N THR A 465 94.15 131.81 97.84
CA THR A 465 94.89 131.81 99.12
C THR A 465 96.37 132.14 98.96
N GLY A 466 96.97 131.83 97.80
CA GLY A 466 98.38 132.14 97.50
C GLY A 466 98.69 133.64 97.34
N ILE A 467 97.77 134.41 96.74
CA ILE A 467 97.97 135.85 96.49
C ILE A 467 97.74 136.69 97.77
N SER A 468 96.84 136.24 98.64
CA SER A 468 96.52 136.94 99.90
C SER A 468 97.64 136.81 100.96
N SER A 469 98.46 135.77 100.88
CA SER A 469 99.54 135.51 101.84
C SER A 469 100.82 136.34 101.58
N LEU A 470 101.01 136.81 100.34
CA LEU A 470 102.16 137.64 99.97
C LEU A 470 101.93 139.13 100.23
N SER A 471 100.67 139.60 100.21
CA SER A 471 100.31 140.99 100.51
C SER A 471 100.44 141.36 101.99
N THR A 472 100.23 140.39 102.89
CA THR A 472 100.41 140.54 104.34
C THR A 472 101.87 140.45 104.78
N GLY A 473 102.73 139.78 103.99
CA GLY A 473 104.14 139.59 104.33
C GLY A 473 105.00 140.85 104.19
N LEU A 474 104.82 141.63 103.12
CA LEU A 474 105.71 142.77 102.86
C LEU A 474 105.28 144.06 103.55
N SER A 475 104.00 144.22 103.85
CA SER A 475 103.47 145.30 104.71
C SER A 475 104.02 145.25 106.14
N SER A 476 104.42 144.05 106.60
CA SER A 476 105.10 143.86 107.89
C SER A 476 106.56 144.34 107.90
N THR A 477 107.23 144.39 106.74
CA THR A 477 108.62 144.88 106.63
C THR A 477 108.70 146.40 106.50
N THR A 478 107.67 147.05 105.93
CA THR A 478 107.60 148.52 105.90
C THR A 478 107.34 149.10 107.31
N SER A 479 106.64 148.36 108.18
CA SER A 479 106.32 148.81 109.54
C SER A 479 107.50 148.72 110.51
N THR A 480 108.51 147.89 110.23
CA THR A 480 109.75 147.80 111.05
C THR A 480 110.78 148.89 110.71
N VAL A 481 110.55 149.67 109.65
CA VAL A 481 111.30 150.90 109.36
C VAL A 481 110.84 152.07 110.26
N THR A 482 109.63 152.03 110.82
CA THR A 482 109.03 153.19 111.53
C THR A 482 109.20 153.15 113.06
N SER A 483 109.43 151.99 113.66
CA SER A 483 109.57 151.84 115.12
C SER A 483 111.01 151.95 115.63
N LEU A 484 112.02 151.64 114.78
CA LEU A 484 113.43 151.83 115.15
C LEU A 484 113.87 153.30 114.99
N SER A 485 113.18 154.06 114.13
CA SER A 485 113.36 155.51 113.95
C SER A 485 112.81 156.34 115.13
N THR A 486 112.00 155.75 116.03
CA THR A 486 111.41 156.43 117.20
C THR A 486 112.04 156.06 118.55
N SER A 487 112.77 154.95 118.67
CA SER A 487 113.35 154.52 119.97
C SER A 487 114.77 155.02 120.28
N THR A 488 115.55 155.53 119.31
CA THR A 488 116.92 156.03 119.58
C THR A 488 117.06 157.55 119.47
N SER A 489 116.03 158.25 118.94
CA SER A 489 115.88 159.71 119.08
C SER A 489 115.59 160.16 120.51
N THR A 490 115.18 159.24 121.40
CA THR A 490 114.86 159.51 122.82
C THR A 490 115.94 159.04 123.80
N GLY A 491 116.94 158.27 123.34
CA GLY A 491 118.01 157.72 124.19
C GLY A 491 119.26 158.61 124.32
N LEU A 492 119.56 159.47 123.33
CA LEU A 492 120.72 160.37 123.42
C LEU A 492 120.36 161.77 123.93
N SER A 493 119.10 162.20 123.78
CA SER A 493 118.56 163.41 124.42
C SER A 493 118.63 163.38 125.96
N THR A 494 118.65 162.17 126.54
CA THR A 494 118.80 161.91 127.99
C THR A 494 120.26 161.89 128.47
N ALA A 495 121.24 161.65 127.59
CA ALA A 495 122.68 161.76 127.93
C ALA A 495 123.18 163.21 127.92
N THR A 496 122.67 164.05 127.02
CA THR A 496 122.95 165.50 126.98
C THR A 496 122.41 166.24 128.21
N SER A 497 121.39 165.70 128.87
CA SER A 497 120.72 166.32 130.01
C SER A 497 121.29 165.92 131.38
N SER A 498 122.11 164.85 131.47
CA SER A 498 122.58 164.26 132.75
C SER A 498 124.02 164.65 133.18
N ILE A 499 124.80 165.39 132.38
CA ILE A 499 126.17 165.84 132.76
C ILE A 499 126.37 167.36 132.67
N THR A 500 125.45 168.07 132.03
CA THR A 500 125.15 169.49 132.37
C THR A 500 124.72 169.65 133.84
N SER A 501 124.47 168.54 134.57
CA SER A 501 124.26 168.47 136.03
C SER A 501 125.51 168.06 136.85
N LEU A 502 126.66 167.72 136.23
CA LEU A 502 127.94 167.51 136.96
C LEU A 502 128.90 168.71 136.83
N SER A 503 128.60 169.65 135.93
CA SER A 503 129.13 171.02 135.96
C SER A 503 128.73 171.80 137.23
N THR A 504 127.85 171.27 138.10
CA THR A 504 127.24 172.01 139.21
C THR A 504 127.50 171.45 140.62
N SER A 505 128.09 170.25 140.79
CA SER A 505 128.14 169.59 142.13
C SER A 505 129.51 169.47 142.82
N THR A 506 130.65 169.82 142.21
CA THR A 506 131.96 169.79 142.93
C THR A 506 132.95 170.92 142.61
N SER A 507 132.40 172.03 142.11
CA SER A 507 132.86 173.40 142.41
C SER A 507 132.94 173.74 143.91
N THR A 508 132.69 172.80 144.82
CA THR A 508 132.70 172.97 146.29
C THR A 508 133.92 172.33 146.99
N GLY A 509 134.89 171.75 146.27
CA GLY A 509 135.97 170.93 146.88
C GLY A 509 137.39 171.53 146.99
N ILE A 510 137.81 172.50 146.16
CA ILE A 510 138.95 173.34 146.57
C ILE A 510 138.48 174.07 147.84
N SER A 511 139.30 174.12 148.90
CA SER A 511 139.42 175.24 149.86
C SER A 511 139.22 175.01 151.37
N SER A 512 138.88 173.83 151.89
CA SER A 512 138.95 173.56 153.35
C SER A 512 139.97 172.46 153.67
N LEU A 513 141.17 172.76 154.21
CA LEU A 513 141.43 172.99 155.65
C LEU A 513 141.28 171.65 156.41
N SER A 514 142.26 171.09 157.15
CA SER A 514 143.45 171.68 157.75
C SER A 514 144.29 170.63 158.49
N THR A 515 145.49 171.09 158.86
CA THR A 515 146.41 170.67 159.94
C THR A 515 147.18 169.38 159.78
#